data_AF-E6ZPS5-F1
#
_entry.id   AF-E6ZPS5-F1
#
_cell.length_a   1.000
_cell.length_b   1.000
_cell.length_c   1.000
_cell.angle_alpha   90.00
_cell.angle_beta   90.00
_cell.angle_gamma   90.00
#
_symmetry.space_group_name_H-M   'P 1'
#
loop_
_entity.id
_entity.type
_entity.pdbx_description
1 polymer ?
#
loop_
_entity_poly.entity_id
_entity_poly.type
_entity_poly.pdbx_seq_one_letter_code
_entity_poly.pdbx_strand_id
1 'polypeptide(L)'
;MLKDDLETQLSPILPTGTRIVKAVHLSELWAGYGHIYRIHVEHPPSTSTSTDTRDNTYIVKTIRPPRQKAGYDEGHARKMLSYQVEANFYRYYADTVASEECCVPRLFAAGDAGAEGEGQTLVLEDLSIRFPVLTERRGTLNDAQVAKSLQWLAAFHASTWDIESSSASSTTDFCPPPSLTIQTSWSGRGLWQQGGYHYLATRQHELASIDAHTDPWGQLGLHSASDLPHAIDWCLNNPTDRSRPSLIHGDVKAANMAFSRSSAHMAMYDFQYVGIGLGVQDLAKFLTTSIPSRFLNDAEGEQKLLRAYHSFLVQRLPKGARYEYDDLIKDWELALVSWVRFLAGWSGGFWGNVDWLQDRVEALLRDPEWVEGVRQRWKTATQ
;
A
#
# COMPACT_ATOMS: atom_id res chain seq x y z
N MET A 1 12.51 24.48 2.98
CA MET A 1 12.30 24.92 4.37
C MET A 1 13.65 25.05 5.04
N LEU A 2 13.88 26.13 5.78
CA LEU A 2 15.13 26.32 6.51
C LEU A 2 15.15 25.42 7.75
N LYS A 3 16.34 25.15 8.29
CA LYS A 3 16.49 24.33 9.51
C LYS A 3 15.68 24.90 10.68
N ASP A 4 15.68 26.22 10.84
CA ASP A 4 15.01 26.90 11.96
C ASP A 4 13.47 26.75 11.91
N ASP A 5 12.91 26.66 10.70
CA ASP A 5 11.49 26.38 10.49
C ASP A 5 11.14 24.93 10.92
N LEU A 6 12.01 23.96 10.59
CA LEU A 6 11.87 22.58 11.04
C LEU A 6 11.99 22.48 12.56
N GLU A 7 12.93 23.19 13.17
CA GLU A 7 13.12 23.18 14.62
C GLU A 7 11.90 23.78 15.34
N THR A 8 11.36 24.90 14.84
CA THR A 8 10.12 25.48 15.35
C THR A 8 8.95 24.50 15.24
N GLN A 9 8.78 23.87 14.08
CA GLN A 9 7.69 22.92 13.84
C GLN A 9 7.81 21.65 14.69
N LEU A 10 9.02 21.16 14.94
CA LEU A 10 9.25 19.89 15.64
C LEU A 10 9.40 20.06 17.15
N SER A 11 9.72 21.27 17.63
CA SER A 11 9.86 21.57 19.06
C SER A 11 8.67 21.13 19.94
N PRO A 12 7.39 21.17 19.49
CA PRO A 12 6.27 20.74 20.34
C PRO A 12 6.13 19.22 20.45
N ILE A 13 6.75 18.45 19.54
CA ILE A 13 6.55 17.00 19.44
C ILE A 13 7.83 16.18 19.71
N LEU A 14 9.00 16.82 19.71
CA LEU A 14 10.25 16.20 20.13
C LEU A 14 10.47 16.37 21.65
N PRO A 15 11.24 15.48 22.30
CA PRO A 15 11.57 15.62 23.71
C PRO A 15 12.19 16.98 24.03
N THR A 16 11.81 17.59 25.15
CA THR A 16 12.33 18.90 25.59
C THR A 16 13.86 18.90 25.63
N GLY A 17 14.47 19.93 25.03
CA GLY A 17 15.92 20.07 24.96
C GLY A 17 16.59 19.32 23.79
N THR A 18 15.82 18.60 22.97
CA THR A 18 16.33 18.04 21.71
C THR A 18 16.70 19.16 20.76
N ARG A 19 17.93 19.14 20.25
CA ARG A 19 18.43 20.13 19.29
C ARG A 19 18.66 19.49 17.94
N ILE A 20 18.13 20.10 16.87
CA ILE A 20 18.42 19.65 15.52
C ILE A 20 19.82 20.14 15.16
N VAL A 21 20.76 19.24 14.88
CA VAL A 21 22.12 19.64 14.48
C VAL A 21 22.26 19.75 12.97
N LYS A 22 21.54 18.92 12.22
CA LYS A 22 21.56 18.88 10.76
C LYS A 22 20.20 18.46 10.22
N ALA A 23 19.77 19.08 9.13
CA ALA A 23 18.59 18.68 8.37
C ALA A 23 18.97 18.57 6.89
N VAL A 24 18.59 17.46 6.25
CA VAL A 24 18.84 17.18 4.84
C VAL A 24 17.51 16.93 4.16
N HIS A 25 17.18 17.72 3.14
CA HIS A 25 16.00 17.47 2.31
C HIS A 25 16.25 16.23 1.45
N LEU A 26 15.32 15.27 1.47
CA LEU A 26 15.41 14.01 0.73
C LEU A 26 14.53 14.01 -0.51
N SER A 27 13.27 14.41 -0.36
CA SER A 27 12.29 14.42 -1.45
C SER A 27 11.16 15.39 -1.20
N GLU A 28 10.48 15.79 -2.26
CA GLU A 28 9.15 16.41 -2.22
C GLU A 28 8.07 15.33 -2.21
N LEU A 29 6.95 15.61 -1.54
CA LEU A 29 5.74 14.79 -1.61
C LEU A 29 4.98 15.08 -2.89
N TRP A 30 4.13 14.14 -3.31
CA TRP A 30 3.45 14.23 -4.60
C TRP A 30 2.64 15.53 -4.74
N ALA A 31 2.77 16.17 -5.90
CA ALA A 31 2.06 17.40 -6.28
C ALA A 31 2.31 18.59 -5.31
N GLY A 32 3.47 18.62 -4.65
CA GLY A 32 3.85 19.70 -3.74
C GLY A 32 3.13 19.69 -2.40
N TYR A 33 2.69 18.51 -1.95
CA TYR A 33 1.95 18.34 -0.68
C TYR A 33 2.86 18.35 0.55
N GLY A 34 4.13 18.70 0.39
CA GLY A 34 5.09 18.79 1.48
C GLY A 34 6.40 18.10 1.16
N HIS A 35 7.16 17.72 2.18
CA HIS A 35 8.55 17.32 2.03
C HIS A 35 8.96 16.22 3.00
N ILE A 36 10.02 15.50 2.63
CA ILE A 36 10.69 14.51 3.47
C ILE A 36 12.09 15.02 3.79
N TYR A 37 12.46 15.02 5.07
CA TYR A 37 13.78 15.40 5.56
C TYR A 37 14.40 14.26 6.38
N ARG A 38 15.73 14.13 6.33
CA ARG A 38 16.49 13.44 7.36
C ARG A 38 17.01 14.48 8.35
N ILE A 39 16.71 14.34 9.63
CA ILE A 39 17.27 15.17 10.69
C ILE A 39 18.27 14.37 11.52
N HIS A 40 19.31 15.05 11.98
CA HIS A 40 20.19 14.55 13.03
C HIS A 40 19.97 15.41 14.27
N VAL A 41 19.87 14.77 15.44
CA VAL A 41 19.59 15.46 16.69
C VAL A 41 20.65 15.16 17.74
N GLU A 42 20.79 16.10 18.68
CA GLU A 42 21.43 15.87 19.97
C GLU A 42 20.36 15.87 21.05
N HIS A 43 20.38 14.82 21.88
CA HIS A 43 19.53 14.73 23.07
C HIS A 43 20.24 15.39 24.26
N PRO A 44 19.50 16.00 25.20
CA PRO A 44 20.10 16.48 26.44
C PRO A 44 20.72 15.30 27.23
N PRO A 45 21.80 15.53 28.00
CA PRO A 45 22.45 14.49 28.78
C PRO A 45 21.45 13.84 29.74
N SER A 46 21.25 12.52 29.60
CA SER A 46 20.33 11.78 30.46
C SER A 46 20.87 11.66 31.88
N THR A 47 20.03 11.96 32.87
CA THR A 47 20.29 11.62 34.28
C THR A 47 19.90 10.18 34.62
N SER A 48 19.30 9.43 33.69
CA SER A 48 18.93 8.02 33.88
C SER A 48 20.04 7.05 33.43
N THR A 49 20.29 6.04 34.25
CA THR A 49 21.19 4.90 33.98
C THR A 49 20.62 3.89 32.97
N SER A 50 19.54 4.21 32.26
CA SER A 50 18.96 3.33 31.25
C SER A 50 19.80 3.39 29.97
N THR A 51 20.37 2.26 29.59
CA THR A 51 21.15 2.02 28.36
C THR A 51 20.34 2.10 27.07
N ASP A 52 19.20 2.78 27.05
CA ASP A 52 18.42 3.02 25.84
C ASP A 52 19.20 4.00 24.96
N THR A 53 19.93 3.45 23.98
CA THR A 53 20.60 4.22 22.95
C THR A 53 19.54 4.93 22.13
N ARG A 54 19.25 6.19 22.48
CA ARG A 54 18.34 7.03 21.69
C ARG A 54 18.93 7.23 20.29
N ASP A 55 18.11 7.01 19.28
CA ASP A 55 18.49 7.28 17.90
C ASP A 55 18.84 8.78 17.74
N ASN A 56 19.94 9.07 17.05
CA ASN A 56 20.36 10.44 16.77
C ASN A 56 19.94 10.89 15.37
N THR A 57 19.14 10.10 14.65
CA THR A 57 18.74 10.38 13.27
C THR A 57 17.30 9.91 13.02
N TYR A 58 16.51 10.77 12.39
CA TYR A 58 15.09 10.52 12.11
C TYR A 58 14.69 10.97 10.71
N ILE A 59 13.63 10.37 10.18
CA ILE A 59 12.96 10.83 8.95
C ILE A 59 11.73 11.65 9.33
N VAL A 60 11.65 12.87 8.82
CA VAL A 60 10.54 13.80 9.05
C VAL A 60 9.75 13.95 7.77
N LYS A 61 8.50 13.51 7.77
CA LYS A 61 7.53 13.71 6.68
C LYS A 61 6.63 14.87 7.07
N THR A 62 6.74 15.99 6.37
CA THR A 62 5.89 17.17 6.57
C THR A 62 4.85 17.23 5.46
N ILE A 63 3.58 17.28 5.82
CA ILE A 63 2.44 17.37 4.90
C ILE A 63 1.89 18.80 5.02
N ARG A 64 1.96 19.53 3.91
CA ARG A 64 1.46 20.89 3.74
C ARG A 64 0.84 20.99 2.34
N PRO A 65 -0.47 20.75 2.19
CA PRO A 65 -1.13 20.82 0.90
C PRO A 65 -1.07 22.24 0.31
N PRO A 66 -0.98 22.38 -1.02
CA PRO A 66 -1.15 23.68 -1.67
C PRO A 66 -2.57 24.20 -1.47
N ARG A 67 -2.72 25.53 -1.45
CA ARG A 67 -4.03 26.20 -1.39
C ARG A 67 -4.92 25.69 -2.52
N GLN A 68 -6.09 25.15 -2.16
CA GLN A 68 -7.04 24.62 -3.11
C GLN A 68 -7.87 25.72 -3.77
N LYS A 69 -8.28 25.47 -5.01
CA LYS A 69 -9.35 26.23 -5.66
C LYS A 69 -10.69 25.78 -5.08
N ALA A 70 -11.71 26.63 -5.13
CA ALA A 70 -13.05 26.25 -4.68
C ALA A 70 -13.62 25.11 -5.54
N GLY A 71 -14.23 24.11 -4.90
CA GLY A 71 -14.85 22.95 -5.56
C GLY A 71 -14.26 21.61 -5.11
N TYR A 72 -14.97 20.52 -5.41
CA TYR A 72 -14.49 19.17 -5.11
C TYR A 72 -13.42 18.71 -6.10
N ASP A 73 -12.30 18.21 -5.58
CA ASP A 73 -11.25 17.54 -6.33
C ASP A 73 -10.97 16.18 -5.68
N GLU A 74 -11.43 15.10 -6.32
CA GLU A 74 -11.20 13.71 -5.92
C GLU A 74 -9.71 13.39 -5.74
N GLY A 75 -8.86 13.95 -6.62
CA GLY A 75 -7.42 13.78 -6.57
C GLY A 75 -6.77 14.51 -5.39
N HIS A 76 -7.33 15.63 -4.93
CA HIS A 76 -6.92 16.30 -3.70
C HIS A 76 -7.38 15.51 -2.46
N ALA A 77 -8.67 15.18 -2.40
CA ALA A 77 -9.27 14.45 -1.29
C ALA A 77 -8.54 13.11 -1.03
N ARG A 78 -8.28 12.34 -2.10
CA ARG A 78 -7.52 11.10 -2.03
C ARG A 78 -6.13 11.28 -1.42
N LYS A 79 -5.41 12.34 -1.79
CA LYS A 79 -4.07 12.61 -1.23
C LYS A 79 -4.16 12.95 0.25
N MET A 80 -5.04 13.88 0.64
CA MET A 80 -5.18 14.28 2.04
C MET A 80 -5.56 13.11 2.95
N LEU A 81 -6.54 12.32 2.52
CA LEU A 81 -6.97 11.13 3.25
C LEU A 81 -5.85 10.06 3.31
N SER A 82 -5.08 9.88 2.24
CA SER A 82 -3.97 8.91 2.25
C SER A 82 -2.88 9.28 3.26
N TYR A 83 -2.59 10.57 3.45
CA TYR A 83 -1.68 11.01 4.49
C TYR A 83 -2.26 10.78 5.90
N GLN A 84 -3.56 11.04 6.09
CA GLN A 84 -4.23 10.76 7.37
C GLN A 84 -4.22 9.26 7.71
N VAL A 85 -4.50 8.41 6.72
CA VAL A 85 -4.44 6.95 6.86
C VAL A 85 -3.02 6.47 7.17
N GLU A 86 -2.01 7.00 6.51
CA GLU A 86 -0.61 6.69 6.81
C GLU A 86 -0.26 7.05 8.27
N ALA A 87 -0.67 8.23 8.73
CA ALA A 87 -0.44 8.64 10.11
C ALA A 87 -1.22 7.74 11.10
N ASN A 88 -2.45 7.35 10.78
CA ASN A 88 -3.22 6.41 11.58
C ASN A 88 -2.53 5.04 11.66
N PHE A 89 -1.98 4.53 10.55
CA PHE A 89 -1.21 3.29 10.52
C PHE A 89 -0.07 3.32 11.53
N TYR A 90 0.80 4.34 11.44
CA TYR A 90 1.93 4.46 12.34
C TYR A 90 1.53 4.71 13.81
N ARG A 91 0.42 5.41 14.07
CA ARG A 91 -0.05 5.70 15.43
C ARG A 91 -0.70 4.51 16.11
N TYR A 92 -1.42 3.67 15.37
CA TYR A 92 -2.38 2.73 15.96
C TYR A 92 -2.25 1.28 15.48
N TYR A 93 -1.59 1.01 14.34
CA TYR A 93 -1.57 -0.32 13.71
C TYR A 93 -0.15 -0.86 13.46
N ALA A 94 0.88 -0.02 13.36
CA ALA A 94 2.23 -0.47 13.07
C ALA A 94 2.74 -1.52 14.09
N ASP A 95 2.44 -1.33 15.37
CA ASP A 95 2.84 -2.26 16.43
C ASP A 95 2.13 -3.62 16.37
N THR A 96 0.94 -3.69 15.74
CA THR A 96 0.20 -4.97 15.62
C THR A 96 0.74 -5.85 14.49
N VAL A 97 1.40 -5.24 13.49
CA VAL A 97 2.00 -5.95 12.35
C VAL A 97 3.52 -6.10 12.48
N ALA A 98 4.17 -5.27 13.31
CA ALA A 98 5.61 -5.25 13.45
C ALA A 98 6.16 -6.56 14.02
N SER A 99 7.10 -7.17 13.29
CA SER A 99 7.85 -8.34 13.73
C SER A 99 9.23 -8.39 13.08
N GLU A 100 10.06 -9.37 13.45
CA GLU A 100 11.36 -9.60 12.80
C GLU A 100 11.22 -9.93 11.29
N GLU A 101 10.08 -10.49 10.89
CA GLU A 101 9.79 -10.83 9.49
C GLU A 101 8.99 -9.74 8.76
N CYS A 102 8.30 -8.88 9.51
CA CYS A 102 7.50 -7.76 9.01
C CYS A 102 7.96 -6.44 9.67
N CYS A 103 9.15 -5.96 9.29
CA CYS A 103 9.65 -4.69 9.80
C CYS A 103 8.97 -3.50 9.09
N VAL A 104 8.53 -2.52 9.88
CA VAL A 104 7.98 -1.23 9.45
C VAL A 104 8.68 -0.10 10.24
N PRO A 105 8.71 1.15 9.75
CA PRO A 105 9.25 2.27 10.51
C PRO A 105 8.51 2.46 11.84
N ARG A 106 9.25 2.63 12.94
CA ARG A 106 8.65 3.11 14.18
C ARG A 106 8.27 4.58 14.09
N LEU A 107 7.16 4.93 14.71
CA LEU A 107 6.77 6.32 14.95
C LEU A 107 7.43 6.82 16.23
N PHE A 108 8.17 7.93 16.13
CA PHE A 108 8.73 8.63 17.30
C PHE A 108 7.81 9.73 17.80
N ALA A 109 7.26 10.50 16.86
CA ALA A 109 6.37 11.60 17.17
C ALA A 109 5.48 11.90 15.97
N ALA A 110 4.28 12.40 16.25
CA ALA A 110 3.39 12.95 15.26
C ALA A 110 2.75 14.22 15.78
N GLY A 111 2.52 15.19 14.90
CA GLY A 111 1.83 16.44 15.24
C GLY A 111 1.04 16.95 14.06
N ASP A 112 -0.04 17.67 14.36
CA ASP A 112 -0.77 18.40 13.33
C ASP A 112 0.01 19.67 12.98
N ALA A 113 -0.16 20.19 11.77
CA ALA A 113 0.27 21.55 11.48
C ALA A 113 -0.44 22.48 12.46
N GLY A 114 0.29 23.44 13.05
CA GLY A 114 -0.26 24.35 14.06
C GLY A 114 -1.44 25.17 13.56
N ALA A 115 -1.85 26.19 14.34
CA ALA A 115 -3.10 26.96 14.19
C ALA A 115 -3.44 27.59 12.81
N GLU A 116 -2.59 27.45 11.78
CA GLU A 116 -2.73 28.11 10.47
C GLU A 116 -3.01 27.17 9.27
N GLY A 117 -3.25 25.86 9.44
CA GLY A 117 -3.71 25.07 8.28
C GLY A 117 -3.90 23.57 8.45
N GLU A 118 -4.50 22.96 7.42
CA GLU A 118 -4.55 21.52 7.21
C GLU A 118 -3.15 21.00 6.94
N GLY A 119 -2.62 20.13 7.80
CA GLY A 119 -1.30 19.56 7.61
C GLY A 119 -0.92 18.67 8.78
N GLN A 120 0.11 17.86 8.59
CA GLN A 120 0.57 16.92 9.60
C GLN A 120 2.06 16.65 9.46
N THR A 121 2.66 16.18 10.53
CA THR A 121 4.08 15.87 10.61
C THR A 121 4.25 14.51 11.25
N LEU A 122 5.03 13.65 10.61
CA LEU A 122 5.46 12.37 11.16
C LEU A 122 6.98 12.39 11.34
N VAL A 123 7.45 11.98 12.51
CA VAL A 123 8.85 11.70 12.81
C VAL A 123 9.00 10.19 12.94
N LEU A 124 9.64 9.59 11.95
CA LEU A 124 9.76 8.14 11.76
C LEU A 124 11.21 7.68 11.91
N GLU A 125 11.37 6.37 12.12
CA GLU A 125 12.66 5.69 12.10
C GLU A 125 13.40 5.91 10.79
N ASP A 126 14.69 6.25 10.89
CA ASP A 126 15.60 6.19 9.75
C ASP A 126 16.01 4.74 9.48
N LEU A 127 15.18 4.06 8.69
CA LEU A 127 15.42 2.68 8.27
C LEU A 127 16.79 2.49 7.59
N SER A 128 17.40 3.54 7.01
CA SER A 128 18.70 3.39 6.33
C SER A 128 19.84 2.97 7.25
N ILE A 129 19.68 3.12 8.57
CA ILE A 129 20.65 2.67 9.58
C ILE A 129 20.70 1.13 9.61
N ARG A 130 19.54 0.47 9.64
CA ARG A 130 19.42 -1.01 9.70
C ARG A 130 19.32 -1.66 8.31
N PHE A 131 18.75 -0.94 7.36
CA PHE A 131 18.42 -1.39 6.01
C PHE A 131 19.02 -0.42 4.97
N PRO A 132 20.36 -0.36 4.85
CA PRO A 132 21.04 0.66 4.03
C PRO A 132 20.85 0.48 2.51
N VAL A 133 20.28 -0.64 2.06
CA VAL A 133 20.00 -0.89 0.63
C VAL A 133 18.59 -0.42 0.32
N LEU A 134 18.44 0.89 0.09
CA LEU A 134 17.22 1.51 -0.44
C LEU A 134 17.13 1.26 -1.94
N THR A 135 15.91 1.01 -2.42
CA THR A 135 15.64 0.59 -3.80
C THR A 135 14.98 1.69 -4.64
N GLU A 136 14.74 2.88 -4.07
CA GLU A 136 14.24 4.08 -4.77
C GLU A 136 15.04 4.44 -6.03
N ARG A 137 16.30 3.97 -6.13
CA ARG A 137 17.21 4.18 -7.26
C ARG A 137 17.35 2.97 -8.19
N ARG A 138 16.65 1.87 -7.93
CA ARG A 138 16.73 0.63 -8.71
C ARG A 138 15.44 0.42 -9.48
N GLY A 139 15.56 0.05 -10.76
CA GLY A 139 14.42 -0.34 -11.58
C GLY A 139 13.83 -1.70 -11.18
N THR A 140 14.65 -2.62 -10.62
CA THR A 140 14.24 -3.99 -10.27
C THR A 140 15.03 -4.56 -9.07
N LEU A 141 14.45 -5.55 -8.40
CA LEU A 141 15.06 -6.31 -7.30
C LEU A 141 15.98 -7.44 -7.79
N ASN A 142 16.92 -7.89 -6.94
CA ASN A 142 17.64 -9.17 -7.17
C ASN A 142 16.88 -10.37 -6.58
N ASP A 143 17.36 -11.59 -6.82
CA ASP A 143 16.62 -12.82 -6.45
C ASP A 143 16.41 -12.98 -4.94
N ALA A 144 17.43 -12.67 -4.15
CA ALA A 144 17.32 -12.69 -2.69
C ALA A 144 16.31 -11.66 -2.19
N GLN A 145 16.29 -10.47 -2.81
CA GLN A 145 15.33 -9.42 -2.51
C GLN A 145 13.91 -9.81 -2.91
N VAL A 146 13.70 -10.44 -4.07
CA VAL A 146 12.38 -10.94 -4.49
C VAL A 146 11.84 -11.95 -3.49
N ALA A 147 12.64 -12.97 -3.15
CA ALA A 147 12.24 -13.97 -2.17
C ALA A 147 11.93 -13.36 -0.81
N LYS A 148 12.75 -12.39 -0.36
CA LYS A 148 12.52 -11.71 0.92
C LYS A 148 11.28 -10.83 0.91
N SER A 149 10.97 -10.16 -0.21
CA SER A 149 9.74 -9.39 -0.38
C SER A 149 8.49 -10.26 -0.32
N LEU A 150 8.49 -11.44 -0.96
CA LEU A 150 7.38 -12.39 -0.84
C LEU A 150 7.18 -12.86 0.60
N GLN A 151 8.28 -13.11 1.34
CA GLN A 151 8.21 -13.46 2.77
C GLN A 151 7.62 -12.31 3.61
N TRP A 152 8.08 -11.08 3.39
CA TRP A 152 7.57 -9.91 4.13
C TRP A 152 6.08 -9.68 3.86
N LEU A 153 5.65 -9.74 2.58
CA LEU A 153 4.24 -9.58 2.21
C LEU A 153 3.37 -10.66 2.86
N ALA A 154 3.82 -11.92 2.80
CA ALA A 154 3.12 -13.03 3.45
C ALA A 154 3.00 -12.83 4.98
N ALA A 155 4.05 -12.32 5.64
CA ALA A 155 4.01 -12.03 7.06
C ALA A 155 3.06 -10.87 7.40
N PHE A 156 3.08 -9.80 6.63
CA PHE A 156 2.19 -8.65 6.79
C PHE A 156 0.71 -9.02 6.58
N HIS A 157 0.40 -9.81 5.55
CA HIS A 157 -0.97 -10.27 5.29
C HIS A 157 -1.45 -11.24 6.38
N ALA A 158 -0.59 -12.17 6.83
CA ALA A 158 -0.95 -13.12 7.88
C ALA A 158 -1.21 -12.47 9.25
N SER A 159 -0.50 -11.38 9.59
CA SER A 159 -0.61 -10.74 10.91
C SER A 159 -1.98 -10.12 11.17
N THR A 160 -2.76 -9.89 10.12
CA THR A 160 -4.12 -9.33 10.19
C THR A 160 -5.12 -10.19 9.41
N TRP A 161 -4.84 -11.48 9.25
CA TRP A 161 -5.80 -12.41 8.66
C TRP A 161 -7.13 -12.39 9.43
N ASP A 162 -8.24 -12.52 8.71
CA ASP A 162 -9.60 -12.44 9.26
C ASP A 162 -9.89 -11.09 9.96
N ILE A 163 -9.38 -9.99 9.41
CA ILE A 163 -9.52 -8.65 10.01
C ILE A 163 -10.98 -8.22 10.17
N GLU A 164 -11.86 -8.63 9.26
CA GLU A 164 -13.26 -8.23 9.27
C GLU A 164 -14.10 -8.94 10.35
N SER A 165 -13.75 -10.19 10.70
CA SER A 165 -14.48 -10.98 11.70
C SER A 165 -13.84 -10.92 13.09
N SER A 166 -12.59 -10.46 13.19
CA SER A 166 -11.88 -10.33 14.45
C SER A 166 -12.55 -9.30 15.36
N SER A 167 -13.13 -9.75 16.48
CA SER A 167 -13.77 -8.90 17.49
C SER A 167 -12.81 -7.87 18.13
N ALA A 168 -11.50 -8.00 17.87
CA ALA A 168 -10.47 -7.11 18.38
C ALA A 168 -10.26 -5.85 17.50
N SER A 169 -10.87 -5.75 16.32
CA SER A 169 -10.71 -4.60 15.41
C SER A 169 -12.03 -4.23 14.75
N SER A 170 -12.74 -3.25 15.31
CA SER A 170 -13.89 -2.66 14.61
C SER A 170 -13.40 -1.91 13.38
N THR A 171 -13.61 -2.48 12.20
CA THR A 171 -13.28 -1.84 10.91
C THR A 171 -14.30 -0.78 10.51
N THR A 172 -15.33 -0.53 11.34
CA THR A 172 -16.36 0.49 11.13
C THR A 172 -15.79 1.91 11.01
N ASP A 173 -14.67 2.17 11.68
CA ASP A 173 -14.05 3.49 11.74
C ASP A 173 -13.02 3.70 10.61
N PHE A 174 -12.88 2.72 9.71
CA PHE A 174 -11.99 2.80 8.56
C PHE A 174 -12.51 3.84 7.56
N CYS A 175 -11.56 4.49 6.88
CA CYS A 175 -11.79 5.54 5.90
C CYS A 175 -12.54 4.98 4.70
N PRO A 176 -13.76 5.47 4.40
CA PRO A 176 -14.48 5.09 3.20
C PRO A 176 -13.85 5.75 1.97
N PRO A 177 -14.31 5.42 0.74
CA PRO A 177 -13.87 6.10 -0.46
C PRO A 177 -14.02 7.63 -0.35
N PRO A 178 -13.12 8.43 -0.95
CA PRO A 178 -13.08 9.90 -0.78
C PRO A 178 -14.43 10.59 -1.04
N SER A 179 -15.17 10.13 -2.06
CA SER A 179 -16.51 10.64 -2.39
C SER A 179 -17.51 10.49 -1.23
N LEU A 180 -17.46 9.39 -0.48
CA LEU A 180 -18.30 9.15 0.70
C LEU A 180 -17.73 9.81 1.96
N THR A 181 -16.40 9.90 2.08
CA THR A 181 -15.73 10.59 3.20
C THR A 181 -16.19 12.04 3.34
N ILE A 182 -16.33 12.76 2.23
CA ILE A 182 -16.81 14.15 2.26
C ILE A 182 -18.28 14.24 2.66
N GLN A 183 -19.11 13.31 2.19
CA GLN A 183 -20.52 13.28 2.58
C GLN A 183 -20.70 12.98 4.07
N THR A 184 -19.81 12.18 4.63
CA THR A 184 -19.88 11.71 6.02
C THR A 184 -19.01 12.52 6.99
N SER A 185 -18.20 13.47 6.50
CA SER A 185 -17.18 14.20 7.29
C SER A 185 -16.29 13.27 8.12
N TRP A 186 -15.80 12.19 7.51
CA TRP A 186 -14.99 11.20 8.23
C TRP A 186 -13.73 11.83 8.85
N SER A 187 -13.53 11.55 10.14
CA SER A 187 -12.39 12.00 10.97
C SER A 187 -11.84 10.85 11.83
N GLY A 188 -12.01 9.62 11.34
CA GLY A 188 -11.68 8.40 12.07
C GLY A 188 -10.18 8.15 12.22
N ARG A 189 -9.88 7.19 13.10
CA ARG A 189 -8.52 6.69 13.36
C ARG A 189 -8.21 5.40 12.60
N GLY A 190 -9.09 4.99 11.68
CA GLY A 190 -8.96 3.78 10.90
C GLY A 190 -8.04 3.90 9.69
N LEU A 191 -7.83 2.76 9.03
CA LEU A 191 -7.14 2.63 7.74
C LEU A 191 -8.15 2.69 6.59
N TRP A 192 -7.78 2.39 5.34
CA TRP A 192 -8.76 2.33 4.25
C TRP A 192 -9.71 1.13 4.39
N GLN A 193 -11.02 1.37 4.21
CA GLN A 193 -12.03 0.29 4.10
C GLN A 193 -11.76 -0.63 2.91
N GLN A 194 -11.20 -0.09 1.84
CA GLN A 194 -10.65 -0.85 0.73
C GLN A 194 -9.23 -0.32 0.47
N GLY A 195 -8.24 -1.12 0.80
CA GLY A 195 -6.83 -0.82 0.54
C GLY A 195 -6.52 -0.82 -0.95
N GLY A 196 -5.34 -0.30 -1.29
CA GLY A 196 -4.85 -0.32 -2.66
C GLY A 196 -4.95 1.02 -3.37
N TYR A 197 -3.90 1.34 -4.12
CA TYR A 197 -3.85 2.55 -4.93
C TYR A 197 -4.90 2.58 -6.06
N HIS A 198 -5.45 1.43 -6.47
CA HIS A 198 -6.13 1.30 -7.76
C HIS A 198 -7.55 0.73 -7.67
N TYR A 199 -8.19 0.71 -6.49
CA TYR A 199 -9.53 0.14 -6.40
C TYR A 199 -10.59 0.96 -7.14
N LEU A 200 -11.64 0.29 -7.60
CA LEU A 200 -12.56 0.80 -8.62
C LEU A 200 -13.30 2.08 -8.19
N ALA A 201 -13.77 2.14 -6.94
CA ALA A 201 -14.54 3.29 -6.45
C ALA A 201 -13.76 4.62 -6.47
N THR A 202 -12.41 4.60 -6.54
CA THR A 202 -11.59 5.82 -6.70
C THR A 202 -11.06 6.05 -8.11
N ARG A 203 -11.41 5.18 -9.07
CA ARG A 203 -10.84 5.14 -10.42
C ARG A 203 -11.90 5.09 -11.52
N GLN A 204 -13.04 5.75 -11.28
CA GLN A 204 -14.14 5.83 -12.24
C GLN A 204 -13.76 6.64 -13.50
N HIS A 205 -12.92 7.67 -13.35
CA HIS A 205 -12.43 8.43 -14.50
C HIS A 205 -11.54 7.58 -15.39
N GLU A 206 -10.65 6.78 -14.81
CA GLU A 206 -9.82 5.82 -15.54
C GLU A 206 -10.69 4.72 -16.18
N LEU A 207 -11.73 4.20 -15.52
CA LEU A 207 -12.62 3.24 -16.17
C LEU A 207 -13.38 3.87 -17.37
N ALA A 208 -13.77 5.14 -17.25
CA ALA A 208 -14.50 5.86 -18.29
C ALA A 208 -13.63 6.25 -19.49
N SER A 209 -12.30 6.26 -19.35
CA SER A 209 -11.38 6.57 -20.46
C SER A 209 -11.12 5.37 -21.38
N ILE A 210 -11.48 4.15 -20.97
CA ILE A 210 -11.34 2.94 -21.77
C ILE A 210 -12.52 2.86 -22.76
N ASP A 211 -12.25 3.11 -24.03
CA ASP A 211 -13.28 3.11 -25.08
C ASP A 211 -13.72 1.68 -25.44
N ALA A 212 -15.03 1.43 -25.41
CA ALA A 212 -15.60 0.09 -25.60
C ALA A 212 -15.37 -0.51 -26.99
N HIS A 213 -15.05 0.31 -28.01
CA HIS A 213 -14.98 -0.12 -29.40
C HIS A 213 -13.57 -0.05 -29.98
N THR A 214 -12.75 0.86 -29.51
CA THR A 214 -11.41 1.14 -30.07
C THR A 214 -10.28 0.73 -29.14
N ASP A 215 -10.51 0.64 -27.83
CA ASP A 215 -9.52 0.14 -26.88
C ASP A 215 -9.56 -1.40 -26.85
N PRO A 216 -8.42 -2.11 -26.98
CA PRO A 216 -8.39 -3.58 -26.88
C PRO A 216 -9.00 -4.13 -25.59
N TRP A 217 -8.79 -3.44 -24.45
CA TRP A 217 -9.36 -3.83 -23.16
C TRP A 217 -10.84 -3.51 -23.06
N GLY A 218 -11.26 -2.41 -23.71
CA GLY A 218 -12.67 -2.06 -23.86
C GLY A 218 -13.44 -3.13 -24.65
N GLN A 219 -12.87 -3.62 -25.75
CA GLN A 219 -13.47 -4.72 -26.53
C GLN A 219 -13.60 -6.03 -25.74
N LEU A 220 -12.73 -6.23 -24.74
CA LEU A 220 -12.78 -7.35 -23.80
C LEU A 220 -13.68 -7.09 -22.56
N GLY A 221 -14.40 -5.97 -22.54
CA GLY A 221 -15.38 -5.66 -21.50
C GLY A 221 -14.83 -4.90 -20.29
N LEU A 222 -13.61 -4.36 -20.34
CA LEU A 222 -13.04 -3.53 -19.26
C LEU A 222 -13.39 -2.03 -19.42
N HIS A 223 -14.67 -1.70 -19.63
CA HIS A 223 -15.13 -0.31 -19.80
C HIS A 223 -16.36 -0.01 -18.92
N SER A 224 -16.69 1.28 -18.76
CA SER A 224 -17.74 1.75 -17.84
C SER A 224 -19.15 1.24 -18.15
N ALA A 225 -19.46 0.93 -19.41
CA ALA A 225 -20.76 0.36 -19.82
C ALA A 225 -20.84 -1.16 -19.66
N SER A 226 -19.75 -1.84 -19.26
CA SER A 226 -19.74 -3.26 -18.97
C SER A 226 -19.98 -3.51 -17.47
N ASP A 227 -20.64 -4.61 -17.18
CA ASP A 227 -20.87 -5.10 -15.83
C ASP A 227 -19.64 -5.81 -15.22
N LEU A 228 -18.69 -6.23 -16.07
CA LEU A 228 -17.54 -7.05 -15.68
C LEU A 228 -16.59 -6.34 -14.68
N PRO A 229 -16.19 -5.06 -14.86
CA PRO A 229 -15.34 -4.37 -13.87
C PRO A 229 -15.97 -4.32 -12.48
N HIS A 230 -17.30 -4.14 -12.42
CA HIS A 230 -18.07 -4.10 -11.19
C HIS A 230 -18.19 -5.48 -10.55
N ALA A 231 -18.39 -6.53 -11.35
CA ALA A 231 -18.40 -7.92 -10.89
C ALA A 231 -17.05 -8.34 -10.29
N ILE A 232 -15.94 -7.95 -10.93
CA ILE A 232 -14.58 -8.22 -10.45
C ILE A 232 -14.33 -7.51 -9.12
N ASP A 233 -14.62 -6.21 -9.04
CA ASP A 233 -14.44 -5.43 -7.81
C ASP A 233 -15.30 -6.00 -6.66
N TRP A 234 -16.54 -6.38 -6.95
CA TRP A 234 -17.40 -7.05 -5.96
C TRP A 234 -16.80 -8.38 -5.51
N CYS A 235 -16.32 -9.23 -6.42
CA CYS A 235 -15.74 -10.54 -6.08
C CYS A 235 -14.47 -10.43 -5.23
N LEU A 236 -13.64 -9.40 -5.47
CA LEU A 236 -12.45 -9.10 -4.65
C LEU A 236 -12.82 -8.68 -3.22
N ASN A 237 -13.86 -7.85 -3.08
CA ASN A 237 -14.36 -7.40 -1.77
C ASN A 237 -15.25 -8.42 -1.06
N ASN A 238 -15.64 -9.50 -1.75
CA ASN A 238 -16.52 -10.54 -1.21
C ASN A 238 -15.96 -11.94 -1.50
N PRO A 239 -14.74 -12.28 -1.00
CA PRO A 239 -14.16 -13.60 -1.17
C PRO A 239 -15.10 -14.69 -0.67
N THR A 240 -15.01 -15.89 -1.26
CA THR A 240 -15.87 -17.03 -0.87
C THR A 240 -15.70 -17.44 0.59
N ASP A 241 -14.51 -17.18 1.15
CA ASP A 241 -14.22 -17.29 2.57
C ASP A 241 -13.92 -15.88 3.12
N ARG A 242 -14.78 -15.42 4.03
CA ARG A 242 -14.70 -14.08 4.64
C ARG A 242 -13.58 -13.92 5.66
N SER A 243 -12.82 -14.98 5.96
CA SER A 243 -11.61 -14.88 6.77
C SER A 243 -10.37 -14.44 5.98
N ARG A 244 -10.42 -14.44 4.64
CA ARG A 244 -9.27 -14.11 3.78
C ARG A 244 -8.85 -12.63 3.76
N PRO A 245 -9.75 -11.65 3.88
CA PRO A 245 -9.35 -10.26 3.92
C PRO A 245 -8.37 -9.99 5.07
N SER A 246 -7.30 -9.26 4.74
CA SER A 246 -6.29 -8.78 5.68
C SER A 246 -5.96 -7.33 5.38
N LEU A 247 -5.05 -6.72 6.14
CA LEU A 247 -4.39 -5.52 5.64
C LEU A 247 -3.51 -5.88 4.44
N ILE A 248 -3.54 -5.03 3.42
CA ILE A 248 -2.59 -4.99 2.30
C ILE A 248 -1.84 -3.66 2.34
N HIS A 249 -0.59 -3.64 1.88
CA HIS A 249 0.21 -2.40 1.79
C HIS A 249 -0.41 -1.41 0.79
N GLY A 250 -0.95 -1.93 -0.32
CA GLY A 250 -1.75 -1.19 -1.28
C GLY A 250 -0.96 -0.34 -2.30
N ASP A 251 0.30 -0.03 -2.01
CA ASP A 251 1.26 0.60 -2.95
C ASP A 251 2.60 -0.15 -3.02
N VAL A 252 2.55 -1.47 -3.22
CA VAL A 252 3.77 -2.28 -3.31
C VAL A 252 4.56 -1.94 -4.57
N LYS A 253 5.78 -1.48 -4.38
CA LYS A 253 6.76 -1.21 -5.43
C LYS A 253 8.16 -1.32 -4.84
N ALA A 254 9.17 -1.62 -5.66
CA ALA A 254 10.55 -1.73 -5.21
C ALA A 254 10.90 -0.50 -4.36
N ALA A 255 10.68 0.72 -4.88
CA ALA A 255 10.97 1.99 -4.20
C ALA A 255 10.41 2.16 -2.77
N ASN A 256 9.48 1.31 -2.31
CA ASN A 256 8.97 1.30 -0.93
C ASN A 256 9.63 0.22 -0.05
N MET A 257 10.78 -0.32 -0.48
CA MET A 257 11.49 -1.42 0.19
C MET A 257 12.93 -1.06 0.54
N ALA A 258 13.31 -1.37 1.78
CA ALA A 258 14.66 -1.22 2.31
C ALA A 258 15.21 -2.58 2.75
N PHE A 259 16.42 -2.93 2.35
CA PHE A 259 17.05 -4.20 2.68
C PHE A 259 18.32 -4.03 3.51
N SER A 260 18.56 -5.01 4.38
CA SER A 260 19.89 -5.25 4.96
C SER A 260 20.90 -5.57 3.84
N ARG A 261 22.21 -5.39 4.10
CA ARG A 261 23.25 -5.64 3.08
C ARG A 261 23.23 -7.06 2.52
N SER A 262 22.88 -8.04 3.36
CA SER A 262 22.75 -9.45 2.98
C SER A 262 21.40 -9.80 2.35
N SER A 263 20.43 -8.89 2.34
CA SER A 263 19.02 -9.14 2.00
C SER A 263 18.32 -10.17 2.91
N ALA A 264 18.91 -10.52 4.06
CA ALA A 264 18.32 -11.46 5.02
C ALA A 264 17.14 -10.85 5.79
N HIS A 265 17.16 -9.53 5.98
CA HIS A 265 16.08 -8.74 6.56
C HIS A 265 15.71 -7.58 5.64
N MET A 266 14.45 -7.16 5.71
CA MET A 266 13.92 -6.01 5.01
C MET A 266 12.85 -5.29 5.82
N ALA A 267 12.58 -4.05 5.45
CA ALA A 267 11.43 -3.27 5.90
C ALA A 267 10.71 -2.66 4.69
N MET A 268 9.40 -2.47 4.80
CA MET A 268 8.62 -1.65 3.87
C MET A 268 8.15 -0.36 4.54
N TYR A 269 7.91 0.67 3.74
CA TYR A 269 7.48 2.00 4.17
C TYR A 269 6.53 2.62 3.14
N ASP A 270 5.94 3.77 3.48
CA ASP A 270 4.94 4.48 2.66
C ASP A 270 3.56 3.80 2.61
N PHE A 271 2.96 3.61 3.79
CA PHE A 271 1.66 2.95 4.02
C PHE A 271 0.45 3.87 3.73
N GLN A 272 0.52 4.71 2.70
CA GLN A 272 -0.53 5.67 2.34
C GLN A 272 -1.83 5.02 1.85
N TYR A 273 -1.71 3.80 1.32
CA TYR A 273 -2.80 3.04 0.72
C TYR A 273 -3.11 1.75 1.48
N VAL A 274 -2.64 1.65 2.73
CA VAL A 274 -2.87 0.50 3.60
C VAL A 274 -4.34 0.40 3.98
N GLY A 275 -4.91 -0.79 3.88
CA GLY A 275 -6.31 -1.04 4.17
C GLY A 275 -6.71 -2.48 3.89
N ILE A 276 -8.00 -2.75 3.98
CA ILE A 276 -8.53 -4.12 3.82
C ILE A 276 -8.45 -4.55 2.35
N GLY A 277 -7.97 -5.76 2.12
CA GLY A 277 -7.95 -6.38 0.80
C GLY A 277 -7.46 -7.83 0.86
N LEU A 278 -7.30 -8.43 -0.31
CA LEU A 278 -6.68 -9.74 -0.47
C LEU A 278 -5.20 -9.55 -0.80
N GLY A 279 -4.31 -10.28 -0.12
CA GLY A 279 -2.86 -10.15 -0.31
C GLY A 279 -2.36 -10.31 -1.75
N VAL A 280 -3.11 -11.00 -2.60
CA VAL A 280 -2.85 -11.11 -4.05
C VAL A 280 -2.91 -9.78 -4.80
N GLN A 281 -3.62 -8.77 -4.29
CA GLN A 281 -3.66 -7.42 -4.87
C GLN A 281 -2.31 -6.71 -4.77
N ASP A 282 -1.59 -6.93 -3.66
CA ASP A 282 -0.22 -6.46 -3.50
C ASP A 282 0.75 -7.21 -4.43
N LEU A 283 0.54 -8.52 -4.61
CA LEU A 283 1.34 -9.33 -5.53
C LEU A 283 1.19 -8.88 -6.98
N ALA A 284 -0.01 -8.46 -7.41
CA ALA A 284 -0.27 -8.09 -8.80
C ALA A 284 0.61 -6.91 -9.21
N LYS A 285 0.67 -5.90 -8.33
CA LYS A 285 1.55 -4.75 -8.52
C LYS A 285 3.03 -5.11 -8.32
N PHE A 286 3.36 -5.94 -7.34
CA PHE A 286 4.74 -6.37 -7.07
C PHE A 286 5.37 -7.08 -8.28
N LEU A 287 4.70 -8.11 -8.80
CA LEU A 287 5.15 -8.88 -9.97
C LEU A 287 5.22 -8.00 -11.22
N THR A 288 4.30 -7.05 -11.38
CA THR A 288 4.34 -6.15 -12.53
C THR A 288 5.51 -5.16 -12.45
N THR A 289 5.79 -4.58 -11.28
CA THR A 289 6.60 -3.35 -11.21
C THR A 289 7.99 -3.52 -10.58
N SER A 290 8.25 -4.62 -9.87
CA SER A 290 9.39 -4.67 -8.94
C SER A 290 10.37 -5.81 -9.20
N ILE A 291 9.93 -6.89 -9.85
CA ILE A 291 10.78 -8.06 -10.11
C ILE A 291 11.37 -8.03 -11.51
N PRO A 292 12.56 -8.62 -11.74
CA PRO A 292 13.10 -8.76 -13.09
C PRO A 292 12.21 -9.64 -13.98
N SER A 293 11.98 -9.22 -15.23
CA SER A 293 11.13 -9.92 -16.20
C SER A 293 11.48 -11.40 -16.43
N ARG A 294 12.75 -11.80 -16.24
CA ARG A 294 13.15 -13.22 -16.36
C ARG A 294 12.42 -14.17 -15.43
N PHE A 295 11.85 -13.68 -14.33
CA PHE A 295 11.00 -14.48 -13.45
C PHE A 295 9.64 -14.82 -14.08
N LEU A 296 9.20 -14.07 -15.09
CA LEU A 296 7.90 -14.20 -15.73
C LEU A 296 8.02 -14.70 -17.19
N ASN A 297 9.22 -14.64 -17.76
CA ASN A 297 9.54 -15.26 -19.05
C ASN A 297 9.73 -16.78 -18.97
N ASP A 298 9.88 -17.34 -17.76
CA ASP A 298 9.83 -18.79 -17.50
C ASP A 298 8.37 -19.25 -17.45
N ALA A 299 8.02 -20.32 -18.17
CA ALA A 299 6.65 -20.84 -18.25
C ALA A 299 6.07 -21.21 -16.87
N GLU A 300 6.91 -21.58 -15.90
CA GLU A 300 6.51 -21.89 -14.53
C GLU A 300 6.82 -20.76 -13.54
N GLY A 301 7.36 -19.64 -14.01
CA GLY A 301 7.92 -18.59 -13.17
C GLY A 301 6.88 -17.89 -12.27
N GLU A 302 5.73 -17.52 -12.85
CA GLU A 302 4.57 -17.00 -12.11
C GLU A 302 4.13 -18.00 -11.03
N GLN A 303 3.96 -19.28 -11.40
CA GLN A 303 3.54 -20.32 -10.48
C GLN A 303 4.54 -20.52 -9.32
N LYS A 304 5.85 -20.49 -9.59
CA LYS A 304 6.91 -20.59 -8.57
C LYS A 304 6.83 -19.44 -7.57
N LEU A 305 6.60 -18.21 -8.04
CA LEU A 305 6.45 -17.04 -7.18
C LEU A 305 5.19 -17.13 -6.30
N LEU A 306 4.05 -17.50 -6.88
CA LEU A 306 2.79 -17.65 -6.16
C LEU A 306 2.87 -18.78 -5.12
N ARG A 307 3.49 -19.92 -5.46
CA ARG A 307 3.71 -21.02 -4.50
C ARG A 307 4.64 -20.61 -3.37
N ALA A 308 5.69 -19.84 -3.66
CA ALA A 308 6.59 -19.34 -2.62
C ALA A 308 5.84 -18.42 -1.65
N TYR A 309 5.09 -17.44 -2.15
CA TYR A 309 4.23 -16.59 -1.32
C TYR A 309 3.21 -17.39 -0.53
N HIS A 310 2.48 -18.30 -1.18
CA HIS A 310 1.46 -19.15 -0.56
C HIS A 310 2.04 -19.98 0.59
N SER A 311 3.19 -20.60 0.36
CA SER A 311 3.90 -21.35 1.39
C SER A 311 4.29 -20.47 2.58
N PHE A 312 4.80 -19.27 2.34
CA PHE A 312 5.12 -18.35 3.43
C PHE A 312 3.86 -17.90 4.18
N LEU A 313 2.77 -17.64 3.48
CA LEU A 313 1.52 -17.17 4.06
C LEU A 313 0.90 -18.23 4.97
N VAL A 314 0.68 -19.45 4.44
CA VAL A 314 0.04 -20.55 5.18
C VAL A 314 0.80 -20.93 6.44
N GLN A 315 2.15 -20.85 6.42
CA GLN A 315 2.97 -21.10 7.61
C GLN A 315 2.76 -20.06 8.73
N ARG A 316 2.21 -18.89 8.41
CA ARG A 316 2.01 -17.77 9.33
C ARG A 316 0.55 -17.53 9.69
N LEU A 317 -0.39 -18.23 9.05
CA LEU A 317 -1.81 -18.07 9.31
C LEU A 317 -2.18 -18.49 10.75
N PRO A 318 -3.22 -17.86 11.34
CA PRO A 318 -3.76 -18.28 12.63
C PRO A 318 -4.15 -19.77 12.64
N LYS A 319 -4.08 -20.40 13.81
CA LYS A 319 -4.43 -21.82 13.96
C LYS A 319 -5.86 -22.08 13.47
N GLY A 320 -5.99 -22.96 12.48
CA GLY A 320 -7.28 -23.37 11.91
C GLY A 320 -7.70 -22.58 10.66
N ALA A 321 -7.05 -21.44 10.37
CA ALA A 321 -7.21 -20.75 9.09
C ALA A 321 -6.66 -21.60 7.95
N ARG A 322 -7.30 -21.51 6.79
CA ARG A 322 -6.92 -22.23 5.58
C ARG A 322 -7.03 -21.30 4.38
N TYR A 323 -6.09 -21.46 3.45
CA TYR A 323 -6.17 -20.83 2.16
C TYR A 323 -5.53 -21.80 1.17
N GLU A 324 -6.33 -22.55 0.42
CA GLU A 324 -5.81 -23.53 -0.52
C GLU A 324 -5.18 -22.82 -1.72
N TYR A 325 -4.21 -23.48 -2.37
CA TYR A 325 -3.52 -22.86 -3.51
C TYR A 325 -4.47 -22.53 -4.66
N ASP A 326 -5.47 -23.37 -4.92
CA ASP A 326 -6.46 -23.14 -5.98
C ASP A 326 -7.37 -21.95 -5.68
N ASP A 327 -7.63 -21.70 -4.38
CA ASP A 327 -8.36 -20.50 -3.95
C ASP A 327 -7.52 -19.24 -4.15
N LEU A 328 -6.22 -19.31 -3.86
CA LEU A 328 -5.28 -18.24 -4.15
C LEU A 328 -5.24 -17.91 -5.64
N ILE A 329 -5.26 -18.91 -6.52
CA ILE A 329 -5.29 -18.68 -7.97
C ILE A 329 -6.56 -17.94 -8.41
N LYS A 330 -7.74 -18.30 -7.88
CA LYS A 330 -8.99 -17.59 -8.20
C LYS A 330 -8.94 -16.12 -7.77
N ASP A 331 -8.44 -15.86 -6.56
CA ASP A 331 -8.29 -14.50 -6.05
C ASP A 331 -7.22 -13.72 -6.83
N TRP A 332 -6.12 -14.39 -7.21
CA TRP A 332 -5.02 -13.84 -8.01
C TRP A 332 -5.47 -13.37 -9.40
N GLU A 333 -6.27 -14.17 -10.10
CA GLU A 333 -6.79 -13.82 -11.42
C GLU A 333 -7.65 -12.56 -11.35
N LEU A 334 -8.54 -12.46 -10.36
CA LEU A 334 -9.33 -11.25 -10.14
C LEU A 334 -8.44 -10.02 -9.87
N ALA A 335 -7.37 -10.19 -9.07
CA ALA A 335 -6.43 -9.12 -8.77
C ALA A 335 -5.65 -8.65 -10.03
N LEU A 336 -5.25 -9.58 -10.90
CA LEU A 336 -4.59 -9.25 -12.18
C LEU A 336 -5.49 -8.45 -13.11
N VAL A 337 -6.75 -8.88 -13.30
CA VAL A 337 -7.69 -8.16 -14.16
C VAL A 337 -8.01 -6.77 -13.59
N SER A 338 -8.16 -6.64 -12.26
CA SER A 338 -8.36 -5.35 -11.60
C SER A 338 -7.17 -4.40 -11.81
N TRP A 339 -5.94 -4.94 -11.78
CA TRP A 339 -4.72 -4.17 -12.05
C TRP A 339 -4.64 -3.71 -13.51
N VAL A 340 -4.90 -4.60 -14.48
CA VAL A 340 -4.95 -4.23 -15.91
C VAL A 340 -6.04 -3.20 -16.20
N ARG A 341 -7.23 -3.35 -15.61
CA ARG A 341 -8.31 -2.36 -15.74
C ARG A 341 -7.86 -0.97 -15.26
N PHE A 342 -7.04 -0.88 -14.22
CA PHE A 342 -6.46 0.39 -13.82
C PHE A 342 -5.47 0.93 -14.87
N LEU A 343 -4.50 0.10 -15.28
CA LEU A 343 -3.44 0.50 -16.21
C LEU A 343 -3.98 0.95 -17.58
N ALA A 344 -4.99 0.25 -18.10
CA ALA A 344 -5.61 0.57 -19.39
C ALA A 344 -6.25 1.97 -19.40
N GLY A 345 -6.89 2.38 -18.30
CA GLY A 345 -7.53 3.67 -18.19
C GLY A 345 -6.63 4.81 -17.70
N TRP A 346 -5.49 4.46 -17.09
CA TRP A 346 -4.60 5.43 -16.47
C TRP A 346 -3.73 6.17 -17.50
N SER A 347 -3.58 7.48 -17.35
CA SER A 347 -2.88 8.32 -18.33
C SER A 347 -1.38 8.04 -18.48
N GLY A 348 -0.76 7.37 -17.49
CA GLY A 348 0.62 6.91 -17.60
C GLY A 348 0.76 5.53 -18.27
N GLY A 349 -0.35 4.88 -18.64
CA GLY A 349 -0.40 3.64 -19.39
C GLY A 349 0.18 2.44 -18.66
N PHE A 350 0.67 1.46 -19.43
CA PHE A 350 1.30 0.24 -18.93
C PHE A 350 2.80 0.44 -18.71
N TRP A 351 3.35 -0.07 -17.59
CA TRP A 351 4.80 -0.11 -17.34
C TRP A 351 5.20 -1.32 -16.50
N GLY A 352 6.47 -1.73 -16.62
CA GLY A 352 7.01 -2.92 -15.92
C GLY A 352 6.93 -4.18 -16.78
N ASN A 353 6.58 -5.31 -16.17
CA ASN A 353 6.46 -6.63 -16.82
C ASN A 353 5.12 -6.74 -17.58
N VAL A 354 4.92 -5.83 -18.55
CA VAL A 354 3.62 -5.60 -19.19
C VAL A 354 3.26 -6.68 -20.20
N ASP A 355 4.22 -7.24 -20.94
CA ASP A 355 3.93 -8.28 -21.93
C ASP A 355 3.30 -9.51 -21.25
N TRP A 356 3.93 -10.03 -20.19
CA TRP A 356 3.36 -11.10 -19.37
C TRP A 356 1.99 -10.74 -18.79
N LEU A 357 1.85 -9.54 -18.23
CA LEU A 357 0.61 -9.11 -17.59
C LEU A 357 -0.55 -9.06 -18.59
N GLN A 358 -0.29 -8.46 -19.77
CA GLN A 358 -1.29 -8.31 -20.82
C GLN A 358 -1.66 -9.67 -21.41
N ASP A 359 -0.67 -10.52 -21.74
CA ASP A 359 -0.93 -11.86 -22.27
C ASP A 359 -1.76 -12.71 -21.29
N ARG A 360 -1.41 -12.66 -19.99
CA ARG A 360 -2.11 -13.42 -18.94
C ARG A 360 -3.56 -12.96 -18.78
N VAL A 361 -3.80 -11.64 -18.76
CA VAL A 361 -5.15 -11.09 -18.57
C VAL A 361 -6.00 -11.18 -19.84
N GLU A 362 -5.40 -10.99 -21.02
CA GLU A 362 -6.10 -11.21 -22.28
C GLU A 362 -6.61 -12.66 -22.38
N ALA A 363 -5.78 -13.65 -22.00
CA ALA A 363 -6.19 -15.05 -21.96
C ALA A 363 -7.39 -15.29 -21.02
N LEU A 364 -7.41 -14.66 -19.84
CA LEU A 364 -8.53 -14.76 -18.89
C LEU A 364 -9.81 -14.13 -19.45
N LEU A 365 -9.71 -12.95 -20.06
CA LEU A 365 -10.87 -12.25 -20.60
C LEU A 365 -11.42 -12.88 -21.88
N ARG A 366 -10.62 -13.69 -22.58
CA ARG A 366 -11.05 -14.49 -23.73
C ARG A 366 -11.65 -15.83 -23.34
N ASP A 367 -11.52 -16.26 -22.08
CA ASP A 367 -12.15 -17.46 -21.55
C ASP A 367 -13.61 -17.16 -21.13
N PRO A 368 -14.62 -17.65 -21.87
CA PRO A 368 -16.01 -17.38 -21.55
C PRO A 368 -16.46 -18.02 -20.23
N GLU A 369 -15.86 -19.15 -19.83
CA GLU A 369 -16.20 -19.82 -18.58
C GLU A 369 -15.74 -18.98 -17.38
N TRP A 370 -14.52 -18.41 -17.47
CA TRP A 370 -14.01 -17.50 -16.45
C TRP A 370 -14.87 -16.24 -16.34
N VAL A 371 -15.13 -15.56 -17.46
CA VAL A 371 -15.88 -14.29 -17.49
C VAL A 371 -17.31 -14.49 -16.98
N GLU A 372 -18.02 -15.51 -17.45
CA GLU A 372 -19.40 -15.76 -17.00
C GLU A 372 -19.41 -16.29 -15.56
N GLY A 373 -18.40 -17.04 -15.12
CA GLY A 373 -18.25 -17.47 -13.74
C GLY A 373 -18.16 -16.29 -12.76
N VAL A 374 -17.37 -15.26 -13.09
CA VAL A 374 -17.25 -14.03 -12.28
C VAL A 374 -18.58 -13.27 -12.25
N ARG A 375 -19.22 -13.09 -13.41
CA ARG A 375 -20.53 -12.42 -13.51
C ARG A 375 -21.60 -13.14 -12.72
N GLN A 376 -21.67 -14.47 -12.86
CA GLN A 376 -22.67 -15.28 -12.19
C GLN A 376 -22.50 -15.23 -10.67
N ARG A 377 -21.25 -15.32 -10.17
CA ARG A 377 -20.96 -15.19 -8.74
C ARG A 377 -21.49 -13.86 -8.17
N TRP A 378 -21.29 -12.76 -8.90
CA TRP A 378 -21.79 -11.45 -8.48
C TRP A 378 -23.33 -11.33 -8.58
N LYS A 379 -23.92 -11.75 -9.70
CA LYS A 379 -25.38 -11.70 -9.92
C LYS A 379 -26.13 -12.51 -8.87
N THR A 380 -25.72 -13.74 -8.60
CA THR A 380 -26.35 -14.62 -7.59
C THR A 380 -26.32 -14.05 -6.17
N ALA A 381 -25.36 -13.20 -5.84
CA ALA A 381 -25.24 -12.62 -4.50
C ALA A 381 -25.93 -11.25 -4.34
N THR A 382 -26.27 -10.57 -5.44
CA THR A 382 -26.79 -9.19 -5.42
C THR A 382 -28.20 -9.04 -5.98
N GLN A 383 -28.74 -10.10 -6.60
CA GLN A 383 -30.12 -10.21 -7.08
C GLN A 383 -30.83 -11.27 -6.26
#